data_AF-A0A401X9Z3-F1
#
_entry.id   AF-A0A401X9Z3-F1
#
_cell.length_a   1.000
_cell.length_b   1.000
_cell.length_c   1.000
_cell.angle_alpha   90.00
_cell.angle_beta   90.00
_cell.angle_gamma   90.00
#
_symmetry.space_group_name_H-M   'P 1'
#
loop_
_entity.id
_entity.type
_entity.pdbx_description
1 polymer ?
#
loop_
_entity_poly.entity_id
_entity_poly.type
_entity_poly.pdbx_seq_one_letter_code
_entity_poly.pdbx_strand_id
1 'polypeptide(L)'
;MKKRIANAKHDATYLLADVEVVATYKLFNINRTKLEKIFHRVLAPAQIDLTIQDRFGHPVHPKEWFLVPINIVSQIVDKISDGSIDGFIYDPKTVGLVKA
;
A
#
# COMPACT_ATOMS: atom_id res chain seq x y z
N MET A 1 -17.74 -1.86 3.81
CA MET A 1 -16.28 -1.73 4.08
C MET A 1 -15.84 -2.50 5.33
N LYS A 2 -16.49 -2.34 6.51
CA LYS A 2 -16.11 -3.01 7.78
C LYS A 2 -15.97 -4.55 7.76
N LYS A 3 -16.66 -5.27 6.85
CA LYS A 3 -16.63 -6.75 6.79
C LYS A 3 -15.32 -7.38 6.31
N ARG A 4 -14.40 -6.66 5.64
CA ARG A 4 -13.14 -7.24 5.12
C ARG A 4 -11.99 -7.25 6.14
N ILE A 5 -12.01 -6.37 7.14
CA ILE A 5 -10.92 -6.23 8.13
C ILE A 5 -11.19 -7.08 9.39
N ALA A 6 -12.44 -7.51 9.59
CA ALA A 6 -12.88 -8.24 10.79
C ALA A 6 -12.18 -9.60 11.03
N ASN A 7 -11.41 -10.12 10.06
CA ASN A 7 -10.62 -11.34 10.17
C ASN A 7 -9.14 -11.15 9.80
N ALA A 8 -8.64 -9.91 9.81
CA ALA A 8 -7.26 -9.58 9.43
C ALA A 8 -6.22 -10.44 10.18
N LYS A 9 -6.43 -10.68 11.47
CA LYS A 9 -5.57 -11.52 12.31
C LYS A 9 -5.40 -12.97 11.81
N HIS A 10 -6.31 -13.48 10.99
CA HIS A 10 -6.28 -14.86 10.48
C HIS A 10 -6.01 -14.97 8.97
N ASP A 11 -5.75 -13.84 8.30
CA ASP A 11 -5.54 -13.77 6.86
C ASP A 11 -4.10 -13.32 6.59
N ALA A 12 -3.34 -14.14 5.87
CA ALA A 12 -1.95 -13.87 5.51
C ALA A 12 -1.80 -12.58 4.68
N THR A 13 -2.87 -12.14 4.01
CA THR A 13 -2.96 -10.84 3.34
C THR A 13 -2.70 -9.68 4.30
N TYR A 14 -3.04 -9.84 5.59
CA TYR A 14 -2.91 -8.85 6.67
C TYR A 14 -1.75 -9.14 7.64
N LEU A 15 -0.75 -9.91 7.19
CA LEU A 15 0.39 -10.34 8.00
C LEU A 15 0.02 -11.07 9.30
N LEU A 16 -1.19 -11.65 9.37
CA LEU A 16 -1.71 -12.28 10.60
C LEU A 16 -1.68 -11.34 11.82
N ALA A 17 -1.74 -10.03 11.58
CA ALA A 17 -1.70 -9.00 12.61
C ALA A 17 -3.03 -8.24 12.66
N ASP A 18 -3.29 -7.61 13.80
CA ASP A 18 -4.41 -6.69 13.94
C ASP A 18 -4.14 -5.44 13.07
N VAL A 19 -5.15 -5.01 12.31
CA VAL A 19 -5.03 -3.89 11.36
C VAL A 19 -5.93 -2.76 11.81
N GLU A 20 -5.35 -1.58 11.99
CA GLU A 20 -6.07 -0.35 12.30
C GLU A 20 -6.21 0.53 11.05
N VAL A 21 -7.39 1.15 10.90
CA VAL A 21 -7.61 2.14 9.84
C VAL A 21 -7.04 3.48 10.30
N VAL A 22 -5.82 3.79 9.86
CA VAL A 22 -5.11 5.03 10.22
C VAL A 22 -5.52 6.25 9.39
N ALA A 23 -6.09 6.04 8.20
CA ALA A 23 -6.60 7.11 7.33
C ALA A 23 -7.68 6.59 6.36
N THR A 24 -8.64 7.45 6.00
CA THR A 24 -9.65 7.15 4.98
C THR A 24 -9.68 8.26 3.93
N TYR A 25 -9.39 7.92 2.68
CA TYR A 25 -9.43 8.83 1.55
C TYR A 25 -10.67 8.52 0.68
N LYS A 26 -11.49 9.54 0.41
CA LYS A 26 -12.64 9.41 -0.50
C LYS A 26 -12.21 9.82 -1.90
N LEU A 27 -12.16 8.86 -2.81
CA LEU A 27 -11.87 9.07 -4.21
C LEU A 27 -13.17 8.99 -5.02
N PHE A 28 -13.49 10.02 -5.79
CA PHE A 28 -14.66 10.04 -6.67
C PHE A 28 -14.22 9.82 -8.13
N ASN A 29 -14.97 8.99 -8.87
CA ASN A 29 -14.77 8.75 -10.30
C ASN A 29 -13.40 8.13 -10.71
N ILE A 30 -12.72 7.44 -9.79
CA ILE A 30 -11.42 6.79 -10.06
C ILE A 30 -11.58 5.29 -10.25
N ASN A 31 -10.96 4.76 -11.32
CA ASN A 31 -10.92 3.31 -11.57
C ASN A 31 -10.01 2.63 -10.53
N ARG A 32 -10.57 1.69 -9.76
CA ARG A 32 -9.87 0.96 -8.70
C ARG A 32 -8.61 0.23 -9.20
N THR A 33 -8.68 -0.43 -10.35
CA THR A 33 -7.54 -1.16 -10.93
C THR A 33 -6.42 -0.19 -11.35
N LYS A 34 -6.78 1.00 -11.86
CA LYS A 34 -5.79 2.04 -12.16
C LYS A 34 -5.10 2.54 -10.89
N LEU A 35 -5.88 2.75 -9.82
CA LEU A 35 -5.35 3.17 -8.52
C LEU A 35 -4.37 2.14 -7.94
N GLU A 36 -4.75 0.87 -7.91
CA GLU A 36 -3.89 -0.23 -7.46
C GLU A 36 -2.57 -0.23 -8.25
N LYS A 37 -2.62 -0.16 -9.60
CA LYS A 37 -1.41 -0.09 -10.43
C LYS A 37 -0.52 1.11 -10.12
N ILE A 38 -1.09 2.28 -9.82
CA ILE A 38 -0.31 3.46 -9.47
C ILE A 38 0.40 3.24 -8.13
N PHE A 39 -0.30 2.77 -7.09
CA PHE A 39 0.33 2.50 -5.80
C PHE A 39 1.44 1.45 -5.92
N HIS A 40 1.20 0.35 -6.63
CA HIS A 40 2.22 -0.64 -6.91
C HIS A 40 3.46 -0.06 -7.56
N ARG A 41 3.28 0.76 -8.60
CA ARG A 41 4.40 1.36 -9.34
C ARG A 41 5.16 2.37 -8.50
N VAL A 42 4.45 3.28 -7.84
CA VAL A 42 5.04 4.37 -7.06
C VAL A 42 5.75 3.83 -5.82
N LEU A 43 5.18 2.82 -5.17
CA LEU A 43 5.71 2.25 -3.93
C LEU A 43 6.59 1.01 -4.12
N ALA A 44 6.79 0.53 -5.35
CA ALA A 44 7.65 -0.63 -5.63
C ALA A 44 9.01 -0.59 -4.90
N PRO A 45 9.72 0.55 -4.79
CA PRO A 45 10.99 0.59 -4.07
C PRO A 45 10.88 0.36 -2.55
N ALA A 46 9.70 0.54 -1.97
CA ALA A 46 9.41 0.33 -0.56
C ALA A 46 8.76 -1.02 -0.27
N GLN A 47 8.67 -1.91 -1.26
CA GLN A 47 8.12 -3.23 -1.06
C GLN A 47 8.93 -3.97 0.01
N ILE A 48 8.23 -4.50 1.00
CA ILE A 48 8.89 -5.23 2.09
C ILE A 48 9.19 -6.64 1.59
N ASP A 49 10.47 -7.02 1.63
CA ASP A 49 10.89 -8.40 1.43
C ASP A 49 10.82 -9.14 2.76
N LEU A 50 9.68 -9.78 3.02
CA LEU A 50 9.46 -10.59 4.21
C LEU A 50 8.87 -11.94 3.85
N THR A 51 9.23 -12.96 4.63
CA THR A 51 8.63 -14.30 4.55
C THR A 51 7.93 -14.58 5.88
N ILE A 52 6.63 -14.83 5.83
CA ILE A 52 5.84 -15.25 7.01
C ILE A 52 5.35 -16.67 6.81
N GLN A 53 5.16 -17.40 7.89
CA GLN A 53 4.47 -18.68 7.83
C GLN A 53 2.96 -18.44 7.95
N ASP A 54 2.18 -19.06 7.08
CA ASP A 54 0.73 -19.09 7.24
C ASP A 54 0.32 -19.98 8.43
N ARG A 55 -0.98 -20.03 8.71
CA ARG A 55 -1.56 -20.87 9.79
C ARG A 55 -1.38 -22.39 9.59
N PHE A 56 -0.85 -22.82 8.45
CA PHE A 56 -0.56 -24.20 8.10
C PHE A 56 0.96 -24.46 7.99
N GLY A 57 1.81 -23.46 8.29
CA GLY A 57 3.27 -23.56 8.23
C GLY A 57 3.86 -23.35 6.83
N HIS A 58 3.06 -22.96 5.82
CA HIS A 58 3.59 -22.67 4.49
C HIS A 58 4.20 -21.26 4.44
N PRO A 59 5.39 -21.09 3.83
CA PRO A 59 5.98 -19.78 3.63
C PRO A 59 5.16 -18.97 2.62
N VAL A 60 4.77 -17.76 3.02
CA VAL A 60 4.05 -16.78 2.22
C VAL A 60 4.92 -15.53 2.09
N HIS A 61 5.07 -15.07 0.85
CA HIS A 61 5.78 -13.85 0.48
C HIS A 61 4.77 -12.80 0.03
N PRO A 62 4.36 -11.87 0.90
CA PRO A 62 3.28 -10.98 0.59
C PRO A 62 3.79 -9.79 -0.24
N LYS A 63 3.42 -9.76 -1.53
CA LYS A 63 3.89 -8.76 -2.50
C LYS A 63 3.19 -7.40 -2.40
N GLU A 64 2.18 -7.29 -1.55
CA GLU A 64 1.29 -6.13 -1.42
C GLU A 64 1.69 -5.21 -0.25
N TRP A 65 2.85 -5.45 0.38
CA TRP A 65 3.27 -4.75 1.60
C TRP A 65 4.39 -3.77 1.32
N PHE A 66 4.20 -2.53 1.78
CA PHE A 66 5.12 -1.42 1.53
C PHE A 66 5.41 -0.68 2.84
N LEU A 67 6.68 -0.34 3.10
CA LEU A 67 7.06 0.45 4.26
C LEU A 67 7.14 1.93 3.90
N VAL A 68 6.09 2.68 4.23
CA VAL A 68 5.93 4.06 3.78
C VAL A 68 5.29 4.91 4.88
N PRO A 69 5.80 6.12 5.16
CA PRO A 69 5.15 7.05 6.08
C PRO A 69 3.76 7.51 5.61
N ILE A 70 2.84 7.73 6.55
CA ILE A 70 1.46 8.11 6.24
C ILE A 70 1.36 9.43 5.44
N ASN A 71 2.27 10.37 5.67
CA ASN A 71 2.32 11.65 4.96
C ASN A 71 2.70 11.49 3.48
N ILE A 72 3.43 10.43 3.13
CA ILE A 72 3.72 10.11 1.72
C ILE A 72 2.47 9.54 1.05
N VAL A 73 1.69 8.72 1.75
CA VAL A 73 0.41 8.21 1.23
C VAL A 73 -0.53 9.36 0.92
N SER A 74 -0.63 10.37 1.80
CA SER A 74 -1.43 11.57 1.53
C SER A 74 -0.95 12.30 0.26
N GLN A 75 0.36 12.54 0.11
CA GLN A 75 0.92 13.19 -1.07
C GLN A 75 0.67 12.42 -2.37
N ILE A 76 0.74 11.08 -2.33
CA ILE A 76 0.41 10.23 -3.48
C ILE A 76 -1.06 10.42 -3.86
N VAL A 77 -1.97 10.43 -2.88
CA VAL A 77 -3.41 10.66 -3.10
C VAL A 77 -3.67 12.04 -3.71
N ASP A 78 -3.00 13.07 -3.22
CA ASP A 78 -3.12 14.43 -3.76
C ASP A 78 -2.64 14.48 -5.22
N LYS A 79 -1.50 13.86 -5.53
CA LYS A 79 -0.95 13.75 -6.89
C LYS A 79 -1.76 12.88 -7.85
N ILE A 80 -2.49 11.90 -7.33
CA ILE A 80 -3.44 11.11 -8.13
C ILE A 80 -4.64 11.99 -8.48
N SER A 81 -5.09 12.82 -7.53
CA SER A 81 -6.23 13.70 -7.69
C SER A 81 -5.93 14.87 -8.66
N ASP A 82 -4.70 15.38 -8.66
CA ASP A 82 -4.24 16.42 -9.61
C ASP A 82 -3.75 15.86 -10.96
N GLY A 83 -3.57 14.53 -11.07
CA GLY A 83 -3.14 13.84 -12.29
C GLY A 83 -1.63 13.89 -12.57
N SER A 84 -0.81 14.41 -11.67
CA SER A 84 0.64 14.55 -11.85
C SER A 84 1.48 13.35 -11.40
N ILE A 85 0.85 12.32 -10.81
CA ILE A 85 1.54 11.15 -10.23
C ILE A 85 2.34 10.30 -11.22
N ASP A 86 2.03 10.36 -12.53
CA ASP A 86 2.67 9.50 -13.54
C ASP A 86 4.21 9.70 -13.59
N GLY A 87 4.72 10.87 -13.22
CA GLY A 87 6.15 11.16 -13.20
C GLY A 87 6.88 10.93 -11.87
N PHE A 88 6.25 10.33 -10.86
CA PHE A 88 6.84 10.21 -9.52
C PHE A 88 6.94 8.75 -9.04
N ILE A 89 7.98 8.47 -8.25
CA ILE A 89 8.17 7.25 -7.46
C ILE A 89 8.54 7.62 -6.02
N TYR A 90 8.29 6.72 -5.08
CA TYR A 90 8.77 6.88 -3.72
C TYR A 90 10.22 6.40 -3.60
N ASP A 91 11.08 7.22 -3.00
CA ASP A 91 12.44 6.85 -2.61
C ASP A 91 12.50 6.66 -1.09
N PRO A 92 12.71 5.41 -0.60
CA PRO A 92 12.89 5.12 0.81
C PRO A 92 14.12 5.79 1.43
N LYS A 93 15.16 6.12 0.63
CA LYS A 93 16.40 6.73 1.13
C LYS A 93 16.21 8.19 1.51
N THR A 94 15.46 8.93 0.70
CA THR A 94 15.14 10.35 0.96
C THR A 94 13.81 10.53 1.69
N VAL A 95 13.05 9.45 1.88
CA VAL A 95 11.71 9.45 2.49
C VAL A 95 10.81 10.47 1.76
N GLY A 96 10.76 10.37 0.43
CA GLY A 96 10.12 11.38 -0.41
C GLY A 96 9.69 10.86 -1.78
N LEU A 97 8.81 11.64 -2.44
CA LEU A 97 8.45 11.40 -3.84
C LEU A 97 9.47 12.10 -4.75
N VAL A 98 10.20 11.31 -5.52
CA VAL A 98 11.18 11.77 -6.50
C VAL A 98 10.63 11.56 -7.91
N LYS A 99 11.16 12.30 -8.89
CA LYS A 99 10.81 12.04 -10.29
C LYS A 99 11.38 10.69 -10.73
N ALA A 100 10.56 9.91 -11.41
CA ALA A 100 10.90 8.59 -11.96
C ALA A 100 11.90 8.67 -13.12
#